data_AF-A0A1E5E200-F1
#
_entry.id   AF-A0A1E5E200-F1
#
_cell.length_a   1.000
_cell.length_b   1.000
_cell.length_c   1.000
_cell.angle_alpha   90.00
_cell.angle_beta   90.00
_cell.angle_gamma   90.00
#
_symmetry.space_group_name_H-M   'P 1'
#
loop_
_entity.id
_entity.type
_entity.pdbx_description
1 polymer ?
#
loop_
_entity_poly.entity_id
_entity_poly.type
_entity_poly.pdbx_seq_one_letter_code
_entity_poly.pdbx_strand_id
1 'polypeptide(L)'
;MTVTLTELLNQPEYDNKLLNAEQTLGFVTAMAAAPHLLDPAEWLPYLWGGGETAPFETPEQFELYAELVIEQWNQIHPALLENTWTWPEGYELDEEEVVTESVRDFAEGLLQGWQLSRDDWETLMPEDSEDSALLGGVLLSISMLYDPETAIMTLSDQGLTGLDEFQEIYNAIPVMLCGLTQRGSQLAHQSNH
;
A
#
# COMPACT_ATOMS: atom_id res chain seq x y z
N MET A 1 15.95 9.19 22.44
CA MET A 1 14.87 8.35 21.89
C MET A 1 14.63 8.91 20.50
N THR A 2 14.86 8.10 19.47
CA THR A 2 14.53 8.44 18.08
C THR A 2 13.01 8.37 17.95
N VAL A 3 12.38 9.45 17.46
CA VAL A 3 10.94 9.51 17.20
C VAL A 3 10.63 8.57 16.05
N THR A 4 9.56 7.78 16.16
CA THR A 4 9.06 6.92 15.09
C THR A 4 8.10 7.69 14.17
N LEU A 5 7.89 7.18 12.94
CA LEU A 5 6.93 7.78 12.01
C LEU A 5 5.51 7.83 12.60
N THR A 6 5.06 6.75 13.24
CA THR A 6 3.76 6.68 13.92
C THR A 6 3.65 7.72 15.04
N GLU A 7 4.68 7.90 15.86
CA GLU A 7 4.68 8.94 16.89
C GLU A 7 4.65 10.36 16.31
N LEU A 8 5.28 10.59 15.16
CA LEU A 8 5.23 11.87 14.46
C LEU A 8 3.84 12.13 13.88
N LEU A 9 3.25 11.17 13.16
CA LEU A 9 1.94 11.30 12.52
C LEU A 9 0.80 11.49 13.53
N ASN A 10 0.94 10.94 14.74
CA ASN A 10 -0.03 11.11 15.81
C ASN A 10 0.03 12.47 16.54
N GLN A 11 0.92 13.39 16.14
CA GLN A 11 0.97 14.71 16.75
C GLN A 11 -0.23 15.56 16.30
N PRO A 12 -0.90 16.29 17.22
CA PRO A 12 -2.09 17.09 16.90
C PRO A 12 -1.89 18.14 15.82
N GLU A 13 -0.64 18.57 15.58
CA GLU A 13 -0.32 19.54 14.54
C GLU A 13 -0.46 19.00 13.10
N TYR A 14 -0.39 17.67 12.92
CA TYR A 14 -0.52 16.99 11.63
C TYR A 14 -1.90 16.34 11.42
N ASP A 15 -2.77 16.39 12.43
CA ASP A 15 -4.13 15.87 12.35
C ASP A 15 -4.88 16.49 11.16
N ASN A 16 -5.49 15.65 10.33
CA ASN A 16 -6.16 16.01 9.08
C ASN A 16 -5.29 16.76 8.04
N LYS A 17 -3.96 16.78 8.19
CA LYS A 17 -3.02 17.37 7.22
C LYS A 17 -2.16 16.32 6.52
N LEU A 18 -1.80 15.27 7.24
CA LEU A 18 -1.07 14.11 6.73
C LEU A 18 -2.00 12.90 6.71
N LEU A 19 -1.70 11.94 5.85
CA LEU A 19 -2.23 10.59 6.00
C LEU A 19 -1.86 10.04 7.39
N ASN A 20 -2.74 9.23 7.98
CA ASN A 20 -2.44 8.56 9.25
C ASN A 20 -1.32 7.50 9.07
N ALA A 21 -0.91 6.84 10.14
CA ALA A 21 0.21 5.91 10.09
C ALA A 21 -0.08 4.70 9.20
N GLU A 22 -1.31 4.22 9.23
CA GLU A 22 -1.78 3.04 8.52
C GLU A 22 -1.91 3.32 7.02
N GLN A 23 -2.51 4.45 6.64
CA GLN A 23 -2.56 4.97 5.28
C GLN A 23 -1.16 5.26 4.73
N THR A 24 -0.28 5.88 5.53
CA THR A 24 1.10 6.13 5.13
C THR A 24 1.83 4.81 4.84
N LEU A 25 1.65 3.80 5.70
CA LEU A 25 2.22 2.48 5.48
C LEU A 25 1.72 1.84 4.17
N GLY A 26 0.42 1.92 3.89
CA GLY A 26 -0.17 1.44 2.64
C GLY A 26 0.42 2.13 1.43
N PHE A 27 0.49 3.46 1.47
CA PHE A 27 1.04 4.28 0.39
C PHE A 27 2.52 3.94 0.12
N VAL A 28 3.33 3.90 1.18
CA VAL A 28 4.75 3.55 1.08
C VAL A 28 4.92 2.12 0.58
N THR A 29 4.02 1.19 0.94
CA THR A 29 4.02 -0.18 0.41
C THR A 29 3.74 -0.21 -1.10
N ALA A 30 2.83 0.62 -1.61
CA ALA A 30 2.63 0.76 -3.06
C ALA A 30 3.87 1.31 -3.78
N MET A 31 4.54 2.31 -3.18
CA MET A 31 5.80 2.86 -3.72
C MET A 31 6.94 1.86 -3.66
N ALA A 32 6.98 1.02 -2.63
CA ALA A 32 7.95 -0.06 -2.49
C ALA A 32 7.66 -1.23 -3.45
N ALA A 33 6.39 -1.47 -3.79
CA ALA A 33 5.99 -2.51 -4.73
C ALA A 33 6.19 -2.10 -6.20
N ALA A 34 6.27 -0.79 -6.48
CA ALA A 34 6.34 -0.22 -7.83
C ALA A 34 7.45 -0.88 -8.68
N PRO A 35 7.20 -1.14 -9.97
CA PRO A 35 8.13 -1.89 -10.81
C PRO A 35 9.37 -1.08 -11.18
N HIS A 36 9.24 0.25 -11.19
CA HIS A 36 10.32 1.19 -11.36
C HIS A 36 10.53 1.98 -10.07
N LEU A 37 11.79 2.24 -9.73
CA LEU A 37 12.13 3.05 -8.57
C LEU A 37 11.79 4.52 -8.86
N LEU A 38 10.84 5.06 -8.12
CA LEU A 38 10.45 6.46 -8.18
C LEU A 38 11.28 7.29 -7.20
N ASP A 39 11.66 8.51 -7.60
CA ASP A 39 12.37 9.42 -6.70
C ASP A 39 11.43 9.83 -5.55
N PRO A 40 11.82 9.71 -4.27
CA PRO A 40 11.02 10.21 -3.14
C PRO A 40 10.47 11.62 -3.32
N ALA A 41 11.22 12.51 -3.97
CA ALA A 41 10.75 13.87 -4.24
C ALA A 41 9.49 13.91 -5.14
N GLU A 42 9.24 12.89 -5.96
CA GLU A 42 8.10 12.80 -6.87
C GLU A 42 6.83 12.31 -6.17
N TRP A 43 6.94 11.49 -5.13
CA TRP A 43 5.78 10.88 -4.47
C TRP A 43 5.52 11.35 -3.05
N LEU A 44 6.52 11.87 -2.32
CA LEU A 44 6.33 12.42 -0.96
C LEU A 44 5.19 13.44 -0.89
N PRO A 45 5.01 14.36 -1.86
CA PRO A 45 3.93 15.34 -1.79
C PRO A 45 2.53 14.78 -1.73
N TYR A 46 2.31 13.56 -2.21
CA TYR A 46 1.01 12.93 -2.19
C TYR A 46 0.60 12.45 -0.79
N LEU A 47 1.54 12.27 0.15
CA LEU A 47 1.24 11.92 1.55
C LEU A 47 0.54 13.06 2.33
N TRP A 48 0.50 14.27 1.77
CA TRP A 48 -0.30 15.39 2.26
C TRP A 48 -1.28 15.93 1.21
N GLY A 49 -1.68 15.08 0.25
CA GLY A 49 -2.71 15.41 -0.75
C GLY A 49 -2.21 16.18 -1.98
N GLY A 50 -0.90 16.20 -2.25
CA GLY A 50 -0.34 16.78 -3.47
C GLY A 50 -0.33 18.31 -3.52
N GLY A 51 -0.54 18.96 -2.38
CA GLY A 51 -0.51 20.42 -2.27
C GLY A 51 0.90 20.99 -2.51
N GLU A 52 0.96 22.16 -3.15
CA GLU A 52 2.24 22.88 -3.41
C GLU A 52 2.98 23.27 -2.13
N THR A 53 2.26 23.40 -1.00
CA THR A 53 2.83 23.73 0.31
C THR A 53 2.74 22.53 1.23
N ALA A 54 3.90 22.05 1.68
CA ALA A 54 3.98 20.98 2.65
C ALA A 54 3.48 21.46 4.03
N PRO A 55 2.79 20.62 4.82
CA PRO A 55 2.18 21.00 6.09
C PRO A 55 3.18 21.08 7.26
N PHE A 56 4.42 21.47 6.99
CA PHE A 56 5.51 21.58 7.96
C PHE A 56 5.85 23.06 8.18
N GLU A 57 6.05 23.45 9.44
CA GLU A 57 6.38 24.84 9.79
C GLU A 57 7.84 25.17 9.50
N THR A 58 8.73 24.17 9.62
CA THR A 58 10.16 24.35 9.38
C THR A 58 10.73 23.29 8.42
N PRO A 59 11.82 23.60 7.71
CA PRO A 59 12.53 22.63 6.88
C PRO A 59 12.96 21.39 7.65
N GLU A 60 13.37 21.53 8.91
CA GLU A 60 13.82 20.41 9.74
C GLU A 60 12.69 19.43 10.08
N GLN A 61 11.45 19.92 10.23
CA GLN A 61 10.29 19.04 10.41
C GLN A 61 10.01 18.22 9.15
N PHE A 62 10.09 18.87 7.99
CA PHE A 62 9.94 18.18 6.71
C PHE A 62 11.05 17.15 6.48
N GLU A 63 12.31 17.52 6.74
CA GLU A 63 13.46 16.61 6.61
C GLU A 63 13.29 15.38 7.51
N LEU A 64 12.93 15.57 8.78
CA LEU A 64 12.67 14.46 9.71
C LEU A 64 11.53 13.55 9.21
N TYR A 65 10.42 14.14 8.74
CA TYR A 65 9.31 13.37 8.19
C TYR A 65 9.73 12.55 6.97
N ALA A 66 10.41 13.19 6.01
CA ALA A 66 10.88 12.53 4.80
C ALA A 66 11.88 11.42 5.12
N GLU A 67 12.81 11.63 6.07
CA GLU A 67 13.74 10.60 6.53
C GLU A 67 13.00 9.37 7.09
N LEU A 68 12.00 9.58 7.95
CA LEU A 68 11.23 8.49 8.56
C LEU A 68 10.40 7.70 7.54
N VAL A 69 9.80 8.40 6.56
CA VAL A 69 9.07 7.77 5.46
C VAL A 69 10.01 6.96 4.56
N ILE A 70 11.19 7.49 4.25
CA ILE A 70 12.20 6.81 3.44
C ILE A 70 12.78 5.60 4.20
N GLU A 71 12.98 5.70 5.52
CA GLU A 71 13.37 4.55 6.35
C GLU A 71 12.32 3.44 6.31
N GLN A 72 11.03 3.78 6.37
CA GLN A 72 9.95 2.80 6.23
C GLN A 72 9.96 2.14 4.85
N TRP A 73 10.15 2.93 3.79
CA TRP A 73 10.31 2.40 2.42
C TRP A 73 11.50 1.42 2.32
N ASN A 74 12.65 1.79 2.91
CA ASN A 74 13.86 0.98 2.92
C ASN A 74 13.72 -0.34 3.70
N GLN A 75 12.73 -0.45 4.59
CA GLN A 75 12.40 -1.71 5.27
C GLN A 75 11.44 -2.56 4.43
N ILE A 76 10.44 -1.93 3.81
CA ILE A 76 9.38 -2.64 3.07
C ILE A 76 9.87 -3.15 1.73
N HIS A 77 10.61 -2.36 0.96
CA HIS A 77 11.03 -2.72 -0.39
C HIS A 77 11.85 -4.03 -0.43
N PRO A 78 12.90 -4.20 0.42
CA PRO A 78 13.59 -5.48 0.50
C PRO A 78 12.68 -6.62 0.99
N ALA A 79 11.81 -6.37 1.97
CA ALA A 79 10.91 -7.39 2.51
C ALA A 79 9.93 -7.95 1.45
N LEU A 80 9.43 -7.08 0.56
CA LEU A 80 8.59 -7.49 -0.58
C LEU A 80 9.39 -8.34 -1.57
N LEU A 81 10.60 -7.91 -1.93
CA LEU A 81 11.46 -8.63 -2.89
C LEU A 81 11.97 -9.97 -2.34
N GLU A 82 12.20 -10.07 -1.04
CA GLU A 82 12.67 -11.28 -0.35
C GLU A 82 11.53 -12.21 0.06
N ASN A 83 10.26 -11.83 -0.20
CA ASN A 83 9.07 -12.56 0.21
C ASN A 83 9.01 -12.81 1.72
N THR A 84 9.32 -11.77 2.50
CA THR A 84 9.32 -11.77 3.97
C THR A 84 8.38 -10.71 4.56
N TRP A 85 7.75 -9.87 3.72
CA TRP A 85 6.74 -8.91 4.16
C TRP A 85 5.51 -9.64 4.72
N THR A 86 5.00 -9.16 5.86
CA THR A 86 3.84 -9.70 6.57
C THR A 86 3.04 -8.55 7.17
N TRP A 87 1.79 -8.83 7.56
CA TRP A 87 0.96 -7.86 8.27
C TRP A 87 1.66 -7.36 9.55
N PRO A 88 1.68 -6.04 9.79
CA PRO A 88 2.15 -5.51 11.07
C PRO A 88 1.22 -5.93 12.23
N GLU A 89 1.71 -5.77 13.45
CA GLU A 89 0.88 -5.96 14.65
C GLU A 89 -0.32 -5.00 14.65
N GLY A 90 -1.51 -5.50 14.98
CA GLY A 90 -2.75 -4.72 14.98
C GLY A 90 -3.50 -4.69 13.64
N TYR A 91 -2.93 -5.26 12.58
CA TYR A 91 -3.61 -5.46 11.29
C TYR A 91 -4.17 -6.87 11.29
N GLU A 92 -5.46 -6.98 11.61
CA GLU A 92 -6.12 -8.27 11.85
C GLU A 92 -7.53 -8.30 11.26
N LEU A 93 -8.07 -9.51 11.13
CA LEU A 93 -9.50 -9.75 10.93
C LEU A 93 -10.25 -9.39 12.21
N ASP A 94 -11.44 -8.84 12.07
CA ASP A 94 -12.30 -8.43 13.16
C ASP A 94 -13.69 -9.09 13.03
N GLU A 95 -14.25 -9.59 14.13
CA GLU A 95 -15.55 -10.29 14.09
C GLU A 95 -16.73 -9.34 13.86
N GLU A 96 -16.63 -8.08 14.26
CA GLU A 96 -17.68 -7.08 14.14
C GLU A 96 -17.56 -6.29 12.83
N GLU A 97 -16.34 -5.88 12.48
CA GLU A 97 -16.06 -5.00 11.34
C GLU A 97 -15.36 -5.70 10.17
N VAL A 98 -15.28 -7.05 10.19
CA VAL A 98 -14.60 -7.92 9.21
C VAL A 98 -13.06 -7.82 9.26
N VAL A 99 -12.55 -6.59 9.26
CA VAL A 99 -11.15 -6.25 9.45
C VAL A 99 -11.03 -5.02 10.35
N THR A 100 -9.95 -4.95 11.09
CA THR A 100 -9.54 -3.76 11.84
C THR A 100 -9.52 -2.50 10.96
N GLU A 101 -9.78 -1.34 11.55
CA GLU A 101 -9.66 -0.04 10.86
C GLU A 101 -8.27 0.13 10.22
N SER A 102 -7.22 -0.35 10.90
CA SER A 102 -5.85 -0.31 10.38
C SER A 102 -5.68 -0.99 9.01
N VAL A 103 -6.37 -2.13 8.78
CA VAL A 103 -6.33 -2.82 7.48
C VAL A 103 -7.03 -2.00 6.40
N ARG A 104 -8.17 -1.38 6.72
CA ARG A 104 -8.92 -0.53 5.78
C ARG A 104 -8.11 0.71 5.40
N ASP A 105 -7.50 1.36 6.38
CA ASP A 105 -6.66 2.54 6.18
C ASP A 105 -5.41 2.21 5.37
N PHE A 106 -4.76 1.07 5.63
CA PHE A 106 -3.67 0.59 4.79
C PHE A 106 -4.12 0.30 3.35
N ALA A 107 -5.28 -0.35 3.17
CA ALA A 107 -5.80 -0.61 1.83
C ALA A 107 -6.08 0.71 1.08
N GLU A 108 -6.65 1.71 1.76
CA GLU A 108 -6.85 3.05 1.20
C GLU A 108 -5.53 3.68 0.78
N GLY A 109 -4.55 3.74 1.67
CA GLY A 109 -3.23 4.30 1.39
C GLY A 109 -2.53 3.60 0.22
N LEU A 110 -2.62 2.27 0.16
CA LEU A 110 -2.04 1.47 -0.93
C LEU A 110 -2.71 1.80 -2.26
N LEU A 111 -4.04 1.89 -2.30
CA LEU A 111 -4.78 2.29 -3.51
C LEU A 111 -4.45 3.72 -3.96
N GLN A 112 -4.21 4.64 -3.01
CA GLN A 112 -3.76 6.00 -3.31
C GLN A 112 -2.36 5.98 -3.95
N GLY A 113 -1.39 5.30 -3.34
CA GLY A 113 -0.05 5.17 -3.88
C GLY A 113 -0.02 4.45 -5.24
N TRP A 114 -0.86 3.44 -5.42
CA TRP A 114 -0.98 2.69 -6.67
C TRP A 114 -1.25 3.58 -7.89
N GLN A 115 -1.99 4.67 -7.72
CA GLN A 115 -2.30 5.58 -8.84
C GLN A 115 -1.04 6.21 -9.45
N LEU A 116 0.03 6.39 -8.68
CA LEU A 116 1.26 7.03 -9.15
C LEU A 116 2.09 6.12 -10.05
N SER A 117 2.02 4.80 -9.86
CA SER A 117 2.75 3.81 -10.66
C SER A 117 1.85 3.00 -11.61
N ARG A 118 0.58 3.40 -11.72
CA ARG A 118 -0.43 2.70 -12.54
C ARG A 118 -0.01 2.54 -13.99
N ASP A 119 0.47 3.62 -14.61
CA ASP A 119 0.86 3.61 -16.03
C ASP A 119 2.04 2.65 -16.27
N ASP A 120 2.98 2.55 -15.32
CA ASP A 120 4.10 1.62 -15.38
C ASP A 120 3.63 0.17 -15.27
N TRP A 121 2.70 -0.11 -14.35
CA TRP A 121 2.08 -1.43 -14.21
C TRP A 121 1.32 -1.85 -15.47
N GLU A 122 0.49 -0.97 -16.02
CA GLU A 122 -0.27 -1.24 -17.26
C GLU A 122 0.66 -1.41 -18.47
N THR A 123 1.82 -0.74 -18.47
CA THR A 123 2.85 -0.91 -19.51
C THR A 123 3.54 -2.28 -19.40
N LEU A 124 3.87 -2.73 -18.20
CA LEU A 124 4.59 -4.00 -17.98
C LEU A 124 3.67 -5.23 -18.00
N MET A 125 2.41 -5.07 -17.55
CA MET A 125 1.40 -6.12 -17.48
C MET A 125 0.12 -5.66 -18.18
N PRO A 126 0.15 -5.45 -19.52
CA PRO A 126 -1.02 -5.02 -20.26
C PRO A 126 -2.12 -6.08 -20.22
N GLU A 127 -3.38 -5.67 -20.41
CA GLU A 127 -4.57 -6.52 -20.23
C GLU A 127 -4.52 -7.85 -21.01
N ASP A 128 -3.84 -7.88 -22.16
CA ASP A 128 -3.67 -9.04 -23.03
C ASP A 128 -2.47 -9.94 -22.67
N SER A 129 -1.70 -9.60 -21.64
CA SER A 129 -0.58 -10.41 -21.15
C SER A 129 -1.01 -11.51 -20.18
N GLU A 130 -0.19 -12.55 -20.05
CA GLU A 130 -0.39 -13.62 -19.05
C GLU A 130 -0.31 -13.10 -17.61
N ASP A 131 0.40 -11.98 -17.40
CA ASP A 131 0.62 -11.37 -16.08
C ASP A 131 -0.52 -10.42 -15.65
N SER A 132 -1.44 -10.05 -16.55
CA SER A 132 -2.54 -9.11 -16.25
C SER A 132 -3.47 -9.64 -15.16
N ALA A 133 -3.65 -10.96 -15.09
CA ALA A 133 -4.45 -11.61 -14.06
C ALA A 133 -3.84 -11.46 -12.66
N LEU A 134 -2.51 -11.44 -12.55
CA LEU A 134 -1.82 -11.20 -11.28
C LEU A 134 -2.09 -9.77 -10.82
N LEU A 135 -1.86 -8.79 -11.70
CA LEU A 135 -2.08 -7.37 -11.43
C LEU A 135 -3.52 -7.10 -10.97
N GLY A 136 -4.49 -7.57 -11.77
CA GLY A 136 -5.91 -7.41 -11.49
C GLY A 136 -6.35 -8.12 -10.21
N GLY A 137 -5.82 -9.31 -9.94
CA GLY A 137 -6.13 -10.08 -8.72
C GLY A 137 -5.64 -9.38 -7.45
N VAL A 138 -4.42 -8.82 -7.46
CA VAL A 138 -3.90 -8.04 -6.33
C VAL A 138 -4.74 -6.78 -6.12
N LEU A 139 -4.99 -6.01 -7.18
CA LEU A 139 -5.77 -4.76 -7.08
C LEU A 139 -7.19 -5.01 -6.58
N LEU A 140 -7.85 -6.07 -7.07
CA LEU A 140 -9.17 -6.47 -6.60
C LEU A 140 -9.15 -6.84 -5.12
N SER A 141 -8.15 -7.62 -4.69
CA SER A 141 -8.01 -8.05 -3.30
C SER A 141 -7.82 -6.87 -2.34
N ILE A 142 -7.00 -5.89 -2.72
CA ILE A 142 -6.82 -4.66 -1.94
C ILE A 142 -8.10 -3.82 -1.94
N SER A 143 -8.81 -3.73 -3.08
CA SER A 143 -10.09 -3.01 -3.14
C SER A 143 -11.15 -3.66 -2.23
N MET A 144 -11.13 -4.99 -2.10
CA MET A 144 -11.99 -5.70 -1.15
C MET A 144 -11.62 -5.42 0.30
N LEU A 145 -10.33 -5.27 0.63
CA LEU A 145 -9.92 -4.86 1.98
C LEU A 145 -10.34 -3.43 2.33
N TYR A 146 -10.37 -2.54 1.34
CA TYR A 146 -10.83 -1.16 1.53
C TYR A 146 -12.34 -1.09 1.84
N ASP A 147 -13.15 -1.91 1.17
CA ASP A 147 -14.61 -2.01 1.40
C ASP A 147 -15.04 -3.48 1.64
N PRO A 148 -14.75 -4.02 2.84
CA PRO A 148 -14.98 -5.42 3.17
C PRO A 148 -16.45 -5.80 3.21
N GLU A 149 -17.33 -4.88 3.62
CA GLU A 149 -18.77 -5.11 3.69
C GLU A 149 -19.36 -5.35 2.28
N THR A 150 -19.03 -4.46 1.33
CA THR A 150 -19.46 -4.62 -0.06
C THR A 150 -18.82 -5.86 -0.69
N ALA A 151 -17.57 -6.16 -0.36
CA ALA A 151 -16.88 -7.36 -0.84
C ALA A 151 -17.61 -8.65 -0.41
N ILE A 152 -17.92 -8.80 0.88
CA ILE A 152 -18.62 -9.97 1.42
C ILE A 152 -20.02 -10.12 0.81
N MET A 153 -20.76 -9.02 0.68
CA MET A 153 -22.07 -9.04 0.05
C MET A 153 -21.97 -9.54 -1.39
N THR A 154 -21.00 -9.02 -2.16
CA THR A 154 -20.77 -9.43 -3.55
C THR A 154 -20.39 -10.90 -3.68
N LEU A 155 -19.52 -11.40 -2.79
CA LEU A 155 -19.12 -12.81 -2.76
C LEU A 155 -20.33 -13.71 -2.43
N SER A 156 -21.16 -13.30 -1.48
CA SER A 156 -22.37 -14.03 -1.07
C SER A 156 -23.40 -14.08 -2.20
N ASP A 157 -23.59 -12.99 -2.93
CA ASP A 157 -24.50 -12.92 -4.09
C ASP A 157 -24.06 -13.85 -5.24
N GLN A 158 -22.76 -14.16 -5.32
CA GLN A 158 -22.21 -15.14 -6.26
C GLN A 158 -22.34 -16.59 -5.77
N GLY A 159 -22.96 -16.81 -4.60
CA GLY A 159 -23.17 -18.13 -4.00
C GLY A 159 -21.95 -18.68 -3.25
N LEU A 160 -20.98 -17.82 -2.93
CA LEU A 160 -19.80 -18.18 -2.15
C LEU A 160 -20.05 -17.95 -0.65
N THR A 161 -19.24 -18.59 0.19
CA THR A 161 -19.17 -18.32 1.63
C THR A 161 -18.38 -17.02 1.86
N GLY A 162 -19.05 -15.87 1.71
CA GLY A 162 -18.40 -14.57 1.62
C GLY A 162 -17.37 -14.26 2.72
N LEU A 163 -17.63 -14.65 3.97
CA LEU A 163 -16.66 -14.48 5.08
C LEU A 163 -15.43 -15.39 4.96
N ASP A 164 -15.62 -16.66 4.61
CA ASP A 164 -14.50 -17.61 4.47
C ASP A 164 -13.59 -17.21 3.30
N GLU A 165 -14.19 -16.84 2.16
CA GLU A 165 -13.45 -16.35 0.99
C GLU A 165 -12.72 -15.03 1.28
N PHE A 166 -13.37 -14.11 1.99
CA PHE A 166 -12.73 -12.87 2.40
C PHE A 166 -11.52 -13.13 3.32
N GLN A 167 -11.64 -14.07 4.26
CA GLN A 167 -10.53 -14.47 5.12
C GLN A 167 -9.37 -15.08 4.30
N GLU A 168 -9.66 -15.86 3.27
CA GLU A 168 -8.62 -16.36 2.35
C GLU A 168 -7.92 -15.23 1.60
N ILE A 169 -8.70 -14.27 1.09
CA ILE A 169 -8.17 -13.06 0.43
C ILE A 169 -7.23 -12.32 1.39
N TYR A 170 -7.69 -12.01 2.60
CA TYR A 170 -6.90 -11.34 3.64
C TYR A 170 -5.56 -12.04 3.92
N ASN A 171 -5.60 -13.36 4.09
CA ASN A 171 -4.40 -14.16 4.36
C ASN A 171 -3.44 -14.25 3.17
N ALA A 172 -3.96 -14.10 1.95
CA ALA A 172 -3.15 -14.14 0.73
C ALA A 172 -2.41 -12.81 0.44
N ILE A 173 -2.84 -11.69 1.04
CA ILE A 173 -2.31 -10.34 0.72
C ILE A 173 -0.78 -10.26 0.80
N PRO A 174 -0.11 -10.72 1.87
CA PRO A 174 1.34 -10.64 1.92
C PRO A 174 2.04 -11.36 0.77
N VAL A 175 1.57 -12.57 0.44
CA VAL A 175 2.13 -13.37 -0.66
C VAL A 175 1.83 -12.73 -2.01
N MET A 176 0.63 -12.17 -2.20
CA MET A 176 0.24 -11.47 -3.42
C MET A 176 1.09 -10.21 -3.66
N LEU A 177 1.30 -9.38 -2.63
CA LEU A 177 2.13 -8.18 -2.74
C LEU A 177 3.59 -8.53 -3.03
N CYS A 178 4.15 -9.52 -2.34
CA CYS A 178 5.52 -9.99 -2.61
C CYS A 178 5.65 -10.54 -4.05
N GLY A 179 4.74 -11.43 -4.45
CA GLY A 179 4.75 -12.04 -5.78
C GLY A 179 4.61 -11.01 -6.90
N LEU A 180 3.71 -10.05 -6.74
CA LEU A 180 3.54 -8.94 -7.69
C LEU A 180 4.81 -8.09 -7.77
N THR A 181 5.40 -7.70 -6.63
CA THR A 181 6.61 -6.87 -6.59
C THR A 181 7.79 -7.57 -7.28
N GLN A 182 8.00 -8.86 -6.97
CA GLN A 182 9.04 -9.67 -7.61
C GLN A 182 8.83 -9.77 -9.12
N ARG A 183 7.59 -10.00 -9.55
CA ARG A 183 7.26 -10.12 -10.98
C ARG A 183 7.42 -8.79 -11.72
N GLY A 184 6.92 -7.70 -11.15
CA GLY A 184 7.10 -6.34 -11.68
C GLY A 184 8.57 -5.97 -11.84
N SER A 185 9.38 -6.22 -10.81
CA SER A 185 10.83 -6.02 -10.86
C SER A 185 11.50 -6.84 -11.98
N GLN A 186 11.14 -8.12 -12.13
CA GLN A 186 11.68 -8.97 -13.20
C GLN A 186 11.35 -8.42 -14.60
N LEU A 187 10.09 -8.02 -14.84
CA LEU A 187 9.66 -7.47 -16.12
C LEU A 187 10.33 -6.13 -16.42
N ALA A 188 10.44 -5.24 -15.44
CA ALA A 188 11.14 -3.97 -15.56
C ALA A 188 12.62 -4.14 -15.95
N HIS A 189 13.32 -5.12 -15.37
CA HIS A 189 14.70 -5.44 -15.75
C HIS A 189 14.80 -5.99 -17.18
N GLN A 190 13.81 -6.75 -17.65
CA GLN A 190 13.78 -7.31 -19.00
C GLN A 190 13.51 -6.24 -20.07
N SER A 191 12.64 -5.28 -19.79
CA SER A 191 12.28 -4.18 -20.70
C SER A 191 13.41 -3.16 -20.92
N ASN A 192 14.40 -3.11 -20.02
CA ASN A 192 15.58 -2.23 -20.11
C ASN A 192 16.74 -2.81 -20.94
N HIS A 193 16.55 -3.97 -21.57
CA HIS A 193 17.52 -4.66 -22.42
C HIS A 193 17.02 -4.85 -23.87
#